data_AF-A0A8B9G8E2-F1
#
_entry.id   AF-A0A8B9G8E2-F1
#
_cell.length_a   1.000
_cell.length_b   1.000
_cell.length_c   1.000
_cell.angle_alpha   90.00
_cell.angle_beta   90.00
_cell.angle_gamma   90.00
#
_symmetry.space_group_name_H-M   'P 1'
#
loop_
_entity.id
_entity.type
_entity.pdbx_description
1 polymer ?
#
loop_
_entity_poly.entity_id
_entity_poly.type
_entity_poly.pdbx_seq_one_letter_code
_entity_poly.pdbx_strand_id
1 'polypeptide(L)'
;MNFLLTWIHWGLAALLYLQSAELSKAAPALGDGERKPNEVIKFLEVYERSFCRTIETLVDIFQEYPDEVEYIFKPSCVPLMRCAGCCGDEGLECVPVDVYNVTMEIMRIKPHQSQHIAHMSFLQHSKCDCSHCEPCSERRKHLFVQDPQTCKCSCKFTDSRCKSRQLELNERTCRFVS
;
A
#
# COMPACT_ATOMS: atom_id res chain seq x y z
N MET A 1 50.90 2.99 35.20
CA MET A 1 51.13 1.78 34.39
C MET A 1 49.77 1.34 33.85
N ASN A 2 49.35 1.93 32.72
CA ASN A 2 47.96 1.94 32.21
C ASN A 2 47.68 0.87 31.15
N PHE A 3 48.47 -0.20 31.10
CA PHE A 3 48.32 -1.21 30.04
C PHE A 3 47.03 -2.02 30.23
N LEU A 4 46.69 -2.51 31.42
CA LEU A 4 45.50 -3.33 31.63
C LEU A 4 44.18 -2.63 31.23
N LEU A 5 44.03 -1.34 31.50
CA LEU A 5 42.84 -0.57 31.11
C LEU A 5 42.70 -0.47 29.58
N THR A 6 43.82 -0.30 28.87
CA THR A 6 43.79 -0.25 27.40
C THR A 6 43.35 -1.59 26.80
N TRP A 7 43.80 -2.72 27.33
CA TRP A 7 43.39 -4.03 26.81
C TRP A 7 41.90 -4.30 27.02
N ILE A 8 41.34 -3.88 28.17
CA ILE A 8 39.91 -3.99 28.46
C ILE A 8 39.10 -3.10 27.50
N HIS A 9 39.57 -1.88 27.25
CA HIS A 9 38.87 -0.93 26.37
C HIS A 9 38.85 -1.39 24.91
N TRP A 10 39.95 -1.98 24.43
CA TRP A 10 40.03 -2.55 23.07
C TRP A 10 39.23 -3.86 22.95
N GLY A 11 39.21 -4.68 24.01
CA GLY A 11 38.36 -5.88 24.07
C GLY A 11 36.86 -5.54 24.01
N LEU A 12 36.41 -4.54 24.76
CA LEU A 12 35.04 -4.03 24.71
C LEU A 12 34.69 -3.43 23.34
N ALA A 13 35.61 -2.66 22.74
CA ALA A 13 35.40 -2.10 21.41
C ALA A 13 35.25 -3.20 20.34
N ALA A 14 36.06 -4.27 20.43
CA ALA A 14 35.93 -5.43 19.53
C ALA A 14 34.59 -6.16 19.71
N LEU A 15 34.14 -6.36 20.96
CA LEU A 15 32.86 -6.99 21.26
C LEU A 15 31.66 -6.19 20.73
N LEU A 16 31.67 -4.87 20.89
CA LEU A 16 30.65 -3.98 20.33
C LEU A 16 30.65 -4.02 18.79
N TYR A 17 31.84 -4.09 18.17
CA TYR A 17 31.96 -4.25 16.72
C TYR A 17 31.34 -5.57 16.24
N LEU A 18 31.63 -6.69 16.91
CA LEU A 18 31.04 -7.99 16.54
C LEU A 18 29.51 -8.01 16.69
N GLN A 19 28.96 -7.39 17.74
CA GLN A 19 27.49 -7.29 17.90
C GLN A 19 26.83 -6.47 16.78
N SER A 20 27.49 -5.41 16.29
CA SER A 20 26.98 -4.60 15.19
C SER A 20 26.96 -5.35 13.84
N ALA A 21 27.89 -6.29 13.63
CA ALA A 21 27.99 -7.10 12.42
C ALA A 21 26.88 -8.16 12.33
N GLU A 22 26.41 -8.70 13.46
CA GLU A 22 25.30 -9.66 13.47
C GLU A 22 23.93 -8.96 13.33
N LEU A 23 23.77 -7.73 13.85
CA LEU A 23 22.52 -6.98 13.72
C LEU A 23 22.24 -6.49 12.29
N SER A 24 23.29 -6.33 11.47
CA SER A 24 23.18 -5.92 10.07
C SER A 24 22.75 -7.04 9.11
N LYS A 25 22.71 -8.30 9.56
CA LYS A 25 22.23 -9.45 8.75
C LYS A 25 20.71 -9.65 8.75
N ALA A 26 19.94 -8.81 9.45
CA ALA A 26 18.49 -8.97 9.61
C ALA A 26 17.63 -8.18 8.60
N ALA A 27 18.22 -7.59 7.55
CA ALA A 27 17.45 -7.13 6.41
C ALA A 27 17.40 -8.24 5.37
N PRO A 28 16.22 -8.65 4.83
CA PRO A 28 16.18 -9.43 3.62
C PRO A 28 16.79 -8.57 2.51
N ALA A 29 18.07 -8.77 2.25
CA ALA A 29 18.76 -8.22 1.10
C ALA A 29 18.05 -8.78 -0.13
N LEU A 30 17.22 -7.93 -0.73
CA LEU A 30 16.73 -8.11 -2.09
C LEU A 30 18.00 -8.23 -2.94
N GLY A 31 18.29 -9.46 -3.37
CA GLY A 31 19.61 -9.91 -3.79
C GLY A 31 20.41 -8.86 -4.54
N ASP A 32 21.53 -8.44 -3.94
CA ASP A 32 22.59 -7.72 -4.63
C ASP A 32 23.29 -8.69 -5.58
N GLY A 33 22.58 -9.05 -6.65
CA GLY A 33 23.21 -9.56 -7.85
C GLY A 33 23.81 -8.36 -8.56
N GLU A 34 25.13 -8.25 -8.54
CA GLU A 34 25.91 -7.39 -9.44
C GLU A 34 25.32 -7.50 -10.85
N ARG A 35 24.44 -6.56 -11.23
CA ARG A 35 23.86 -6.55 -12.56
C ARG A 35 24.98 -6.19 -13.51
N LYS A 36 25.43 -7.18 -14.30
CA LYS A 36 26.43 -6.94 -15.34
C LYS A 36 25.90 -5.85 -16.27
N PRO A 37 26.72 -4.86 -16.67
CA PRO A 37 26.25 -3.67 -17.36
C PRO A 37 25.64 -3.88 -18.76
N ASN A 38 25.39 -5.12 -19.19
CA ASN A 38 24.77 -5.48 -20.48
C ASN A 38 23.84 -6.72 -20.40
N GLU A 39 23.36 -7.10 -19.21
CA GLU A 39 22.47 -8.24 -19.08
C GLU A 39 21.05 -7.88 -19.55
N VAL A 40 20.59 -8.56 -20.61
CA VAL A 40 19.22 -8.41 -21.13
C VAL A 40 18.31 -9.40 -20.41
N ILE A 41 17.34 -8.87 -19.66
CA ILE A 41 16.25 -9.68 -19.09
C ILE A 41 15.42 -10.24 -20.24
N LYS A 42 15.28 -11.56 -20.30
CA LYS A 42 14.60 -12.23 -21.41
C LYS A 42 13.11 -11.90 -21.40
N PHE A 43 12.48 -11.91 -22.58
CA PHE A 43 11.06 -11.61 -22.74
C PHE A 43 10.15 -12.39 -21.77
N LEU A 44 10.32 -13.71 -21.66
CA LEU A 44 9.50 -14.55 -20.77
C LEU A 44 9.65 -14.14 -19.31
N GLU A 45 10.85 -13.76 -18.89
CA GLU A 45 11.10 -13.30 -17.52
C GLU A 45 10.47 -11.93 -17.26
N VAL A 46 10.51 -11.01 -18.23
CA VAL A 46 9.78 -9.74 -18.14
C VAL A 46 8.28 -10.01 -18.02
N TYR A 47 7.73 -10.83 -18.92
CA TYR A 47 6.31 -11.17 -18.98
C TYR A 47 5.81 -11.80 -17.68
N GLU A 48 6.49 -12.81 -17.15
CA GLU A 48 6.12 -13.49 -15.91
C GLU A 48 6.23 -12.57 -14.68
N ARG A 49 7.21 -11.66 -14.66
CA ARG A 49 7.37 -10.70 -13.56
C ARG A 49 6.37 -9.56 -13.59
N SER A 50 5.93 -9.16 -14.78
CA SER A 50 4.95 -8.09 -14.96
C SER A 50 3.50 -8.59 -14.92
N PHE A 51 3.26 -9.89 -15.07
CA PHE A 51 1.90 -10.44 -15.10
C PHE A 51 1.16 -10.22 -13.76
N CYS A 52 -0.15 -9.98 -13.87
CA CYS A 52 -1.05 -9.71 -12.75
C CYS A 52 -0.88 -10.69 -11.59
N ARG A 53 -0.50 -10.16 -10.42
CA ARG A 53 -0.30 -10.94 -9.18
C ARG A 53 -0.37 -10.06 -7.94
N THR A 54 -0.29 -10.69 -6.78
CA THR A 54 -0.14 -10.00 -5.49
C THR A 54 1.32 -9.53 -5.32
N ILE A 55 1.51 -8.25 -5.02
CA ILE A 55 2.81 -7.62 -4.79
C ILE A 55 2.74 -6.77 -3.52
N GLU A 56 3.78 -6.85 -2.69
CA GLU A 56 3.92 -5.97 -1.53
C GLU A 56 4.08 -4.53 -2.00
N THR A 57 3.14 -3.68 -1.60
CA THR A 57 3.03 -2.28 -2.01
C THR A 57 2.91 -1.40 -0.77
N LEU A 58 3.64 -0.27 -0.75
CA LEU A 58 3.51 0.72 0.31
C LEU A 58 2.28 1.59 0.06
N VAL A 59 1.33 1.53 0.98
CA VAL A 59 0.06 2.24 0.88
C VAL A 59 -0.01 3.30 1.98
N ASP A 60 -0.35 4.52 1.59
CA ASP A 60 -0.54 5.64 2.52
C ASP A 60 -1.78 5.40 3.39
N ILE A 61 -1.60 5.50 4.71
CA ILE A 61 -2.68 5.24 5.68
C ILE A 61 -3.81 6.27 5.53
N PHE A 62 -3.51 7.51 5.17
CA PHE A 62 -4.55 8.53 4.97
C PHE A 62 -5.45 8.24 3.77
N GLN A 63 -4.95 7.53 2.74
CA GLN A 63 -5.78 7.15 1.60
C GLN A 63 -6.78 6.05 1.97
N GLU A 64 -6.39 5.15 2.87
CA GLU A 64 -7.26 4.07 3.39
C GLU A 64 -8.25 4.61 4.44
N TYR A 65 -7.84 5.60 5.24
CA TYR A 65 -8.63 6.21 6.32
C TYR A 65 -8.76 7.73 6.16
N PRO A 66 -9.48 8.21 5.13
CA PRO A 66 -9.59 9.65 4.84
C PRO A 66 -10.35 10.42 5.92
N ASP A 67 -11.18 9.74 6.71
CA ASP A 67 -11.97 10.37 7.79
C ASP A 67 -11.14 10.70 9.04
N GLU A 68 -9.94 10.11 9.19
CA GLU A 68 -9.09 10.24 10.38
C GLU A 68 -8.17 11.48 10.31
N VAL A 69 -8.74 12.62 9.92
CA VAL A 69 -8.00 13.87 9.63
C VAL A 69 -7.33 14.51 10.84
N GLU A 70 -7.73 14.16 12.06
CA GLU A 70 -7.19 14.76 13.29
C GLU A 70 -5.86 14.12 13.74
N TYR A 71 -5.48 12.99 13.14
CA TYR A 71 -4.28 12.23 13.51
C TYR A 71 -3.20 12.33 12.45
N ILE A 72 -1.95 12.32 12.91
CA ILE A 72 -0.78 12.01 12.09
C ILE A 72 -0.37 10.58 12.42
N PHE A 73 -0.14 9.78 11.38
CA PHE A 73 0.25 8.38 11.54
C PHE A 73 1.77 8.19 11.44
N LYS A 74 2.31 7.32 12.30
CA LYS A 74 3.69 6.85 12.23
C LYS A 74 3.72 5.32 12.29
N PRO A 75 4.21 4.62 11.24
CA PRO A 75 4.59 5.17 9.94
C PRO A 75 3.40 5.81 9.20
N SER A 76 3.65 6.64 8.19
CA SER A 76 2.59 7.24 7.36
C SER A 76 2.08 6.28 6.27
N CYS A 77 2.83 5.23 5.95
CA CYS A 77 2.45 4.18 5.00
C CYS A 77 2.76 2.80 5.58
N VAL A 78 2.06 1.78 5.09
CA VAL A 78 2.20 0.38 5.51
C VAL A 78 2.42 -0.54 4.31
N PRO A 79 3.21 -1.62 4.44
CA PRO A 79 3.34 -2.64 3.40
C PRO A 79 2.10 -3.54 3.36
N LEU A 80 1.41 -3.58 2.23
CA LEU A 80 0.23 -4.42 2.01
C LEU A 80 0.37 -5.22 0.73
N MET A 81 -0.13 -6.46 0.73
CA MET A 81 -0.29 -7.21 -0.52
C MET A 81 -1.43 -6.60 -1.33
N ARG A 82 -1.11 -6.07 -2.51
CA ARG A 82 -2.06 -5.48 -3.46
C ARG A 82 -1.90 -6.12 -4.83
N CYS A 83 -2.97 -6.06 -5.63
CA CYS A 83 -2.93 -6.53 -7.00
C CYS A 83 -2.19 -5.51 -7.84
N ALA A 84 -1.19 -5.98 -8.57
CA ALA A 84 -0.38 -5.17 -9.46
C ALA A 84 0.15 -6.01 -10.61
N GLY A 85 0.52 -5.33 -11.70
CA GLY A 85 0.96 -5.95 -12.93
C GLY A 85 0.06 -5.57 -14.10
N CYS A 86 0.32 -6.17 -15.25
CA CYS A 86 -0.42 -5.97 -16.48
C CYS A 86 -1.11 -7.26 -16.92
N CYS A 87 -2.20 -7.07 -17.68
CA CYS A 87 -2.88 -8.15 -18.40
C CYS A 87 -2.41 -8.15 -19.86
N GLY A 88 -2.58 -9.28 -20.55
CA GLY A 88 -2.22 -9.41 -21.96
C GLY A 88 -3.18 -8.72 -22.93
N ASP A 89 -4.35 -8.30 -22.43
CA ASP A 89 -5.42 -7.64 -23.17
C ASP A 89 -5.72 -6.29 -22.50
N GLU A 90 -5.83 -5.22 -23.28
CA GLU A 90 -6.10 -3.86 -22.80
C GLU A 90 -7.51 -3.69 -22.24
N GLY A 91 -8.44 -4.60 -22.57
CA GLY A 91 -9.79 -4.64 -22.00
C GLY A 91 -9.86 -5.28 -20.61
N LEU A 92 -8.77 -5.88 -20.13
CA LEU A 92 -8.71 -6.54 -18.83
C LEU A 92 -7.96 -5.68 -17.81
N GLU A 93 -8.45 -5.68 -16.58
CA GLU A 93 -7.80 -5.02 -15.44
C GLU A 93 -7.32 -6.09 -14.44
N CYS A 94 -6.21 -5.80 -13.75
CA CYS A 94 -5.67 -6.69 -12.72
C CYS A 94 -6.37 -6.43 -11.39
N VAL A 95 -7.27 -7.33 -11.00
CA VAL A 95 -8.21 -7.09 -9.89
C VAL A 95 -8.14 -8.20 -8.84
N PRO A 96 -8.49 -7.92 -7.58
CA PRO A 96 -8.53 -8.92 -6.53
C PRO A 96 -9.70 -9.89 -6.73
N VAL A 97 -9.40 -11.18 -6.62
CA VAL A 97 -10.38 -12.27 -6.61
C VAL A 97 -10.70 -12.70 -5.18
N ASP A 98 -9.72 -12.57 -4.29
CA ASP A 98 -9.86 -12.92 -2.88
C ASP A 98 -9.10 -11.91 -2.00
N VAL A 99 -9.69 -11.58 -0.86
CA VAL A 99 -9.23 -10.50 0.03
C VAL A 99 -9.39 -10.88 1.49
N TYR A 100 -8.55 -10.30 2.34
CA TYR A 100 -8.64 -10.47 3.78
C TYR A 100 -8.09 -9.23 4.49
N ASN A 101 -8.47 -9.06 5.76
CA ASN A 101 -8.00 -7.95 6.57
C ASN A 101 -6.79 -8.37 7.41
N VAL A 102 -5.79 -7.50 7.48
CA VAL A 102 -4.65 -7.61 8.40
C VAL A 102 -4.72 -6.49 9.42
N THR A 103 -4.34 -6.75 10.67
CA THR A 103 -4.27 -5.71 11.70
C THR A 103 -2.82 -5.38 12.00
N MET A 104 -2.48 -4.08 12.05
CA MET A 104 -1.14 -3.58 12.31
C MET A 104 -1.14 -2.57 13.46
N GLU A 105 -0.02 -2.48 14.16
CA GLU A 105 0.23 -1.46 15.16
C GLU A 105 0.74 -0.18 14.51
N ILE A 106 -0.04 0.90 14.64
CA ILE A 106 0.26 2.21 14.09
C ILE A 106 0.26 3.24 15.21
N MET A 107 1.28 4.09 15.26
CA MET A 107 1.30 5.20 16.20
C MET A 107 0.40 6.33 15.68
N ARG A 108 -0.66 6.63 16.43
CA ARG A 108 -1.55 7.77 16.20
C ARG A 108 -1.08 8.95 17.05
N ILE A 109 -0.84 10.08 16.40
CA ILE A 109 -0.37 11.30 17.04
C ILE A 109 -1.41 12.39 16.83
N LYS A 110 -2.00 12.88 17.92
CA LYS A 110 -2.83 14.07 17.91
C LYS A 110 -1.96 15.26 18.32
N PRO A 111 -1.66 16.22 17.42
CA PRO A 111 -0.74 17.31 17.70
C PRO A 111 -1.07 18.05 19.00
N HIS A 112 -0.05 18.30 19.82
CA HIS A 112 -0.16 18.99 21.12
C HIS A 112 -1.07 18.32 22.18
N GLN A 113 -1.53 17.09 21.97
CA GLN A 113 -2.45 16.42 22.90
C GLN A 113 -1.92 15.06 23.38
N SER A 114 -1.79 14.09 22.48
CA SER A 114 -1.42 12.73 22.86
C SER A 114 -0.81 11.94 21.70
N GLN A 115 -0.08 10.89 22.05
CA GLN A 115 0.40 9.88 21.12
C GLN A 115 0.19 8.50 21.74
N HIS A 116 -0.32 7.55 20.97
CA HIS A 116 -0.53 6.19 21.43
C HIS A 116 -0.43 5.20 20.27
N ILE A 117 -0.14 3.93 20.58
CA ILE A 117 -0.19 2.84 19.62
C ILE A 117 -1.65 2.39 19.50
N ALA A 118 -2.12 2.27 18.27
CA ALA A 118 -3.45 1.79 17.93
C ALA A 118 -3.37 0.60 16.98
N HIS A 119 -4.31 -0.33 17.12
CA HIS A 119 -4.51 -1.41 16.16
C HIS A 119 -5.40 -0.91 15.04
N MET A 120 -4.87 -0.90 13.82
CA MET A 120 -5.59 -0.49 12.61
C MET A 120 -5.67 -1.68 11.65
N SER A 121 -6.85 -1.88 11.06
CA SER A 121 -7.08 -2.96 10.09
C SER A 121 -6.86 -2.47 8.67
N PHE A 122 -6.32 -3.27 7.77
CA PHE A 122 -6.10 -2.91 6.38
C PHE A 122 -6.52 -4.05 5.47
N LEU A 123 -7.12 -3.74 4.32
CA LEU A 123 -7.50 -4.75 3.34
C LEU A 123 -6.28 -5.16 2.50
N GLN A 124 -6.05 -6.47 2.41
CA GLN A 124 -5.05 -7.12 1.58
C GLN A 124 -5.68 -8.03 0.53
N HIS A 125 -4.98 -8.21 -0.57
CA HIS A 125 -5.37 -9.11 -1.64
C HIS A 125 -4.58 -10.42 -1.50
N SER A 126 -5.26 -11.55 -1.36
CA SER A 126 -4.64 -12.89 -1.33
C SER A 126 -4.46 -13.47 -2.73
N LYS A 127 -5.36 -13.13 -3.67
CA LYS A 127 -5.33 -13.61 -5.05
C LYS A 127 -5.80 -12.52 -6.02
N CYS A 128 -5.14 -12.45 -7.17
CA CYS A 128 -5.47 -11.53 -8.26
C CYS A 128 -5.71 -12.30 -9.56
N ASP A 129 -6.50 -11.71 -10.47
CA ASP A 129 -6.71 -12.25 -11.82
C ASP A 129 -7.01 -11.11 -12.80
N CYS A 130 -6.83 -11.40 -14.09
CA CYS A 130 -7.16 -10.50 -15.18
C CYS A 130 -8.63 -10.67 -15.53
N SER A 131 -9.46 -9.68 -15.20
CA SER A 131 -10.88 -9.72 -15.50
C SER A 131 -11.41 -8.36 -15.94
N HIS A 132 -12.58 -8.34 -16.56
CA HIS A 132 -13.26 -7.09 -16.85
C HIS A 132 -13.84 -6.57 -15.53
N CYS A 133 -13.46 -5.36 -15.11
CA CYS A 133 -14.31 -4.64 -14.17
C CYS A 133 -15.64 -4.36 -14.88
N GLU A 134 -16.74 -4.87 -14.32
CA GLU A 134 -18.07 -4.54 -14.85
C GLU A 134 -18.25 -3.01 -14.82
N PRO A 135 -18.62 -2.38 -15.94
CA PRO A 135 -18.77 -0.94 -15.99
C PRO A 135 -19.88 -0.50 -15.05
N CYS A 136 -19.60 0.48 -14.19
CA CYS A 136 -20.55 1.01 -13.19
C CYS A 136 -21.96 1.30 -13.75
N SER A 137 -22.02 1.76 -15.00
CA SER A 137 -23.25 1.84 -15.79
C SER A 137 -22.92 2.00 -17.27
N GLU A 138 -23.38 1.11 -18.14
CA GLU A 138 -23.18 1.26 -19.60
C GLU A 138 -23.71 2.60 -20.14
N ARG A 139 -24.91 3.01 -19.70
CA ARG A 139 -25.57 4.24 -20.19
C ARG A 139 -25.03 5.53 -19.56
N ARG A 140 -24.31 5.44 -18.43
CA ARG A 140 -24.05 6.60 -17.55
C ARG A 140 -22.62 6.66 -17.01
N LYS A 141 -21.65 6.13 -17.75
CA LYS A 141 -20.23 6.10 -17.37
C LYS A 141 -19.70 7.46 -16.86
N HIS A 142 -20.17 8.58 -17.43
CA HIS A 142 -19.71 9.94 -17.06
C HIS A 142 -20.08 10.39 -15.64
N LEU A 143 -21.06 9.75 -14.98
CA LEU A 143 -21.49 10.09 -13.61
C LEU A 143 -20.77 9.29 -12.54
N PHE A 144 -20.12 8.19 -12.92
CA PHE A 144 -19.44 7.28 -11.99
C PHE A 144 -17.92 7.42 -12.12
N VAL A 145 -17.23 7.13 -11.03
CA VAL A 145 -15.79 6.90 -10.98
C VAL A 145 -15.60 5.47 -10.50
N GLN A 146 -14.87 4.67 -11.27
CA GLN A 146 -14.52 3.30 -10.89
C GLN A 146 -13.11 3.29 -10.32
N ASP A 147 -12.96 2.66 -9.17
CA ASP A 147 -11.65 2.36 -8.61
C ASP A 147 -11.03 1.17 -9.38
N PRO A 148 -9.89 1.35 -10.06
CA PRO A 148 -9.26 0.28 -10.84
C PRO A 148 -8.76 -0.89 -9.97
N GLN A 149 -8.52 -0.66 -8.68
CA GLN A 149 -7.99 -1.69 -7.78
C GLN A 149 -9.08 -2.53 -7.12
N THR A 150 -10.27 -1.97 -6.94
CA THR A 150 -11.38 -2.64 -6.25
C THR A 150 -12.59 -2.88 -7.15
N CYS A 151 -12.55 -2.40 -8.40
CA CYS A 151 -13.69 -2.23 -9.30
C CYS A 151 -14.88 -1.48 -8.68
N LYS A 152 -14.71 -0.81 -7.52
CA LYS A 152 -15.82 -0.17 -6.80
C LYS A 152 -16.25 1.10 -7.52
N CYS A 153 -17.55 1.23 -7.68
CA CYS A 153 -18.16 2.38 -8.31
C CYS A 153 -18.57 3.42 -7.26
N SER A 154 -18.17 4.67 -7.48
CA SER A 154 -18.59 5.82 -6.67
C SER A 154 -19.13 6.94 -7.57
N CYS A 155 -19.94 7.83 -7.00
CA CYS A 155 -20.46 8.97 -7.74
C CYS A 155 -19.40 10.05 -7.90
N LYS A 156 -19.32 10.63 -9.10
CA LYS A 156 -18.41 11.74 -9.40
C LYS A 156 -18.74 13.02 -8.62
N PHE A 157 -20.01 13.20 -8.25
CA PHE A 157 -20.46 14.33 -7.47
C PHE A 157 -20.65 13.93 -6.00
N THR A 158 -20.32 14.85 -5.09
CA THR A 158 -20.52 14.69 -3.65
C THR A 158 -21.91 15.16 -3.23
N ASP A 159 -22.45 14.55 -2.18
CA ASP A 159 -23.74 14.91 -1.58
C ASP A 159 -23.77 16.39 -1.11
N SER A 160 -22.64 16.93 -0.68
CA SER A 160 -22.49 18.35 -0.34
C SER A 160 -22.83 19.29 -1.50
N ARG A 161 -22.52 18.90 -2.74
CA ARG A 161 -22.86 19.65 -3.94
C ARG A 161 -24.35 19.57 -4.26
N CYS A 162 -25.01 18.45 -3.95
CA CYS A 162 -26.45 18.28 -4.08
C CYS A 162 -27.21 19.13 -3.07
N LYS A 163 -26.80 19.07 -1.80
CA LYS A 163 -27.39 19.83 -0.69
C LYS A 163 -27.36 21.33 -0.91
N SER A 164 -26.30 21.86 -1.53
CA SER A 164 -26.22 23.29 -1.91
C SER A 164 -27.33 23.74 -2.88
N ARG A 165 -27.94 22.79 -3.61
CA ARG A 165 -29.03 23.02 -4.56
C ARG A 165 -30.39 22.55 -4.02
N GLN A 166 -30.48 22.22 -2.73
CA GLN A 166 -31.67 21.62 -2.10
C GLN A 166 -32.10 20.31 -2.77
N LEU A 167 -31.14 19.51 -3.23
CA LEU A 167 -31.35 18.20 -3.84
C LEU A 167 -30.58 17.15 -3.04
N GLU A 168 -31.03 15.90 -3.10
CA GLU A 168 -30.32 14.74 -2.55
C GLU A 168 -29.58 14.00 -3.66
N LEU A 169 -28.40 13.42 -3.34
CA LEU A 169 -27.71 12.54 -4.28
C LEU A 169 -28.30 11.13 -4.17
N ASN A 170 -28.86 10.61 -5.26
CA ASN A 170 -29.17 9.19 -5.35
C ASN A 170 -27.88 8.41 -5.66
N GLU A 171 -27.27 7.77 -4.66
CA GLU A 171 -25.99 7.06 -4.79
C GLU A 171 -26.00 5.89 -5.77
N ARG A 172 -27.18 5.29 -6.04
CA ARG A 172 -27.31 4.20 -7.02
C ARG A 172 -27.28 4.68 -8.46
N THR A 173 -27.72 5.92 -8.70
CA THR A 173 -27.86 6.48 -10.06
C THR A 173 -26.96 7.68 -10.30
N CYS A 174 -26.30 8.18 -9.26
CA CYS A 174 -25.52 9.41 -9.21
C CYS A 174 -26.27 10.63 -9.77
N ARG A 175 -27.58 10.69 -9.51
CA ARG A 175 -28.46 11.79 -9.92
C ARG A 175 -28.88 12.63 -8.72
N PHE A 176 -29.07 13.91 -8.98
CA PHE A 176 -29.77 14.80 -8.08
C PHE A 176 -31.26 14.46 -8.11
N VAL A 177 -31.84 14.21 -6.95
CA VAL A 177 -33.28 14.01 -6.75
C VAL A 177 -33.80 15.12 -5.84
N SER A 178 -35.04 15.56 -6.07
CA SER A 178 -35.71 16.61 -5.28
C SER A 178 -36.38 16.03 -4.04
#